data_AF-A0A1Y5EIT1-F1
#
_entry.id   AF-A0A1Y5EIT1-F1
#
_cell.length_a   1.000
_cell.length_b   1.000
_cell.length_c   1.000
_cell.angle_alpha   90.00
_cell.angle_beta   90.00
_cell.angle_gamma   90.00
#
_symmetry.space_group_name_H-M   'P 1'
#
loop_
_entity.id
_entity.type
_entity.pdbx_description
1 polymer ?
#
loop_
_entity_poly.entity_id
_entity_poly.type
_entity_poly.pdbx_seq_one_letter_code
_entity_poly.pdbx_strand_id
1 'polypeptide(L)'
;MKFLTALGLFVASCLLVTSVMAANTIPKDLRDDAEYMMRKVVEDIHARNLRAVVTDKTLDKSIQVVGRAKKFIAARRDVKTGELYACAVVSLKTKITASKTTRTSIKRTDEICTGSTSGTIKYVANIR
;
A
#
# COMPACT_ATOMS: atom_id res chain seq x y z
N MET A 1 75.19 -4.76 -24.08
CA MET A 1 73.86 -4.14 -24.11
C MET A 1 72.83 -5.22 -24.43
N LYS A 2 71.71 -5.28 -23.66
CA LYS A 2 70.37 -5.77 -24.08
C LYS A 2 70.21 -7.31 -24.23
N PHE A 3 69.23 -8.03 -23.68
CA PHE A 3 68.03 -7.75 -22.87
C PHE A 3 67.68 -8.99 -22.02
N LEU A 4 67.32 -8.76 -20.76
CA LEU A 4 66.64 -9.69 -19.86
C LEU A 4 65.29 -9.04 -19.58
N THR A 5 64.17 -9.69 -19.91
CA THR A 5 62.86 -9.35 -19.31
C THR A 5 61.99 -10.59 -19.27
N ALA A 6 61.87 -11.15 -18.06
CA ALA A 6 60.91 -12.17 -17.69
C ALA A 6 59.48 -11.61 -17.81
N LEU A 7 58.59 -12.41 -18.39
CA LEU A 7 57.16 -12.14 -18.49
C LEU A 7 56.53 -12.32 -17.10
N GLY A 8 56.14 -11.21 -16.47
CA GLY A 8 55.47 -11.22 -15.16
C GLY A 8 54.01 -11.65 -15.28
N LEU A 9 53.66 -12.73 -14.57
CA LEU A 9 52.30 -13.03 -14.12
C LEU A 9 52.13 -12.43 -12.71
N PHE A 10 51.21 -11.47 -12.54
CA PHE A 10 50.60 -11.10 -11.25
C PHE A 10 49.34 -10.24 -11.55
N VAL A 11 48.17 -10.85 -11.70
CA VAL A 11 47.12 -11.05 -10.68
C VAL A 11 46.40 -9.75 -10.25
N ALA A 12 45.13 -9.72 -10.65
CA ALA A 12 43.96 -9.15 -9.98
C ALA A 12 44.00 -7.70 -9.50
N SER A 13 43.21 -6.86 -10.17
CA SER A 13 42.30 -5.91 -9.52
C SER A 13 41.22 -5.48 -10.52
N CYS A 14 40.37 -6.42 -10.93
CA CYS A 14 39.02 -6.03 -11.33
C CYS A 14 38.33 -5.53 -10.06
N LEU A 15 38.40 -4.22 -9.81
CA LEU A 15 37.40 -3.52 -9.00
C LEU A 15 36.07 -3.70 -9.72
N LEU A 16 35.43 -4.85 -9.48
CA LEU A 16 34.00 -4.99 -9.61
C LEU A 16 33.41 -4.03 -8.58
N VAL A 17 33.20 -2.79 -9.01
CA VAL A 17 32.26 -1.88 -8.38
C VAL A 17 30.90 -2.52 -8.61
N THR A 18 30.58 -3.53 -7.82
CA THR A 18 29.20 -3.91 -7.59
C THR A 18 28.63 -2.72 -6.85
N SER A 19 28.05 -1.78 -7.60
CA SER A 19 26.98 -0.97 -7.03
C SER A 19 25.97 -1.99 -6.52
N VAL A 20 26.05 -2.27 -5.22
CA VAL A 20 24.94 -2.84 -4.47
C VAL A 20 23.81 -1.87 -4.75
N MET A 21 23.02 -2.20 -5.76
CA MET A 21 21.71 -1.61 -5.95
C MET A 21 20.93 -2.15 -4.77
N ALA A 22 21.09 -1.51 -3.61
CA ALA A 22 20.24 -1.69 -2.47
C ALA A 22 18.84 -1.47 -3.03
N ALA A 23 18.10 -2.56 -3.19
CA ALA A 23 16.75 -2.51 -3.69
C ALA A 23 16.01 -1.55 -2.75
N ASN A 24 15.64 -0.37 -3.27
CA ASN A 24 14.85 0.65 -2.58
C ASN A 24 13.41 0.12 -2.41
N THR A 25 13.28 -1.01 -1.74
CA THR A 25 12.03 -1.70 -1.50
C THR A 25 11.49 -1.19 -0.17
N ILE A 26 10.21 -0.83 -0.15
CA ILE A 26 9.56 -0.46 1.11
C ILE A 26 9.61 -1.68 2.05
N PRO A 27 10.09 -1.51 3.31
CA PRO A 27 10.07 -2.57 4.32
C PRO A 27 8.69 -3.19 4.45
N LYS A 28 8.64 -4.51 4.67
CA LYS A 28 7.39 -5.25 4.77
C LYS A 28 6.47 -4.67 5.86
N ASP A 29 7.04 -4.36 7.02
CA ASP A 29 6.28 -3.83 8.17
C ASP A 29 5.54 -2.54 7.80
N LEU A 30 6.21 -1.60 7.11
CA LEU A 30 5.57 -0.37 6.63
C LEU A 30 4.48 -0.63 5.57
N ARG A 31 4.57 -1.72 4.81
CA ARG A 31 3.51 -2.11 3.86
C ARG A 31 2.31 -2.68 4.60
N ASP A 32 2.55 -3.53 5.60
CA ASP A 32 1.51 -4.17 6.40
C ASP A 32 0.78 -3.11 7.26
N ASP A 33 1.51 -2.16 7.84
CA ASP A 33 0.96 -1.00 8.56
C ASP A 33 0.11 -0.12 7.63
N ALA A 34 0.61 0.14 6.41
CA ALA A 34 -0.14 0.92 5.43
C ALA A 34 -1.43 0.20 4.99
N GLU A 35 -1.40 -1.12 4.84
CA GLU A 35 -2.57 -1.94 4.54
C GLU A 35 -3.60 -1.89 5.66
N TYR A 36 -3.16 -2.02 6.91
CA TYR A 36 -4.00 -1.87 8.08
C TYR A 36 -4.66 -0.48 8.14
N MET A 37 -3.88 0.59 7.98
CA MET A 37 -4.41 1.96 7.99
C MET A 37 -5.40 2.21 6.84
N MET A 38 -5.12 1.69 5.64
CA MET A 38 -6.04 1.78 4.49
C MET A 38 -7.38 1.14 4.83
N ARG A 39 -7.37 -0.08 5.35
CA ARG A 39 -8.58 -0.79 5.74
C ARG A 39 -9.36 -0.05 6.83
N LYS A 40 -8.68 0.43 7.87
CA LYS A 40 -9.29 1.20 8.96
C LYS A 40 -9.99 2.47 8.45
N VAL A 41 -9.34 3.22 7.55
CA VAL A 41 -9.95 4.42 6.95
C VAL A 41 -11.22 4.08 6.17
N VAL A 42 -11.24 2.96 5.44
CA VAL A 42 -12.42 2.49 4.72
C VAL A 42 -13.54 2.10 5.69
N GLU A 43 -13.20 1.35 6.74
CA GLU A 43 -14.12 0.97 7.82
C GLU A 43 -14.73 2.18 8.52
N ASP A 44 -13.92 3.18 8.89
CA ASP A 44 -14.38 4.42 9.53
C ASP A 44 -15.32 5.21 8.62
N ILE A 45 -14.97 5.35 7.34
CA ILE A 45 -15.82 6.02 6.35
C ILE A 45 -17.18 5.33 6.23
N HIS A 46 -17.19 3.99 6.21
CA HIS A 46 -18.42 3.25 6.10
C HIS A 46 -19.26 3.29 7.38
N ALA A 47 -18.67 2.96 8.52
CA ALA A 47 -19.38 2.83 9.79
C ALA A 47 -20.02 4.16 10.23
N ARG A 48 -19.35 5.28 9.94
CA ARG A 48 -19.84 6.62 10.29
C ARG A 48 -20.49 7.35 9.11
N ASN A 49 -20.64 6.70 7.94
CA ASN A 49 -21.19 7.29 6.72
C ASN A 49 -20.54 8.65 6.35
N LEU A 50 -19.21 8.72 6.46
CA LEU A 50 -18.46 9.97 6.28
C LEU A 50 -18.36 10.32 4.80
N ARG A 51 -18.98 11.44 4.42
CA ARG A 51 -18.91 11.98 3.05
C ARG A 51 -17.72 12.90 2.82
N ALA A 52 -17.05 13.31 3.89
CA ALA A 52 -15.85 14.14 3.86
C ALA A 52 -14.58 13.30 3.55
N VAL A 53 -13.47 14.00 3.33
CA VAL A 53 -12.15 13.37 3.22
C VAL A 53 -11.67 12.98 4.63
N VAL A 54 -11.24 11.74 4.78
CA VAL A 54 -10.63 11.22 6.01
C VAL A 54 -9.13 11.06 5.76
N THR A 55 -8.32 11.57 6.67
CA THR A 55 -6.86 11.42 6.59
C THR A 55 -6.36 10.80 7.89
N ASP A 56 -5.63 9.69 7.78
CA ASP A 56 -4.91 9.09 8.88
C ASP A 56 -3.40 9.14 8.60
N LYS A 57 -2.60 9.32 9.65
CA LYS A 57 -1.17 9.51 9.55
C LYS A 57 -0.47 8.99 10.79
N THR A 58 0.63 8.26 10.60
CA THR A 58 1.50 7.86 11.69
C THR A 58 2.19 9.07 12.34
N LEU A 59 2.59 8.92 13.61
CA LEU A 59 3.24 9.99 14.38
C LEU A 59 4.56 10.44 13.76
N ASP A 60 5.35 9.48 13.28
CA ASP A 60 6.62 9.68 12.57
C ASP A 60 6.42 10.16 11.11
N LYS A 61 5.17 10.26 10.65
CA LYS A 61 4.77 10.72 9.32
C LYS A 61 5.24 9.82 8.17
N SER A 62 5.70 8.60 8.46
CA SER A 62 6.15 7.63 7.46
C SER A 62 4.99 7.15 6.59
N ILE A 63 3.78 7.01 7.13
CA ILE A 63 2.59 6.60 6.39
C ILE A 63 1.52 7.68 6.48
N GLN A 64 0.95 8.03 5.34
CA GLN A 64 -0.22 8.89 5.24
C GLN A 64 -1.25 8.22 4.33
N VAL A 65 -2.45 7.99 4.85
CA VAL A 65 -3.60 7.46 4.11
C VAL A 65 -4.65 8.55 3.99
N VAL A 66 -5.08 8.85 2.76
CA VAL A 66 -6.20 9.75 2.49
C VAL A 66 -7.33 8.96 1.84
N GLY A 67 -8.46 8.86 2.54
CA GLY A 67 -9.68 8.23 2.05
C GLY A 67 -10.74 9.25 1.66
N ARG A 68 -11.44 8.97 0.57
CA ARG A 68 -12.62 9.74 0.14
C ARG A 68 -13.71 8.78 -0.31
N ALA A 69 -14.90 8.90 0.27
CA ALA A 69 -16.06 8.18 -0.22
C ALA A 69 -16.39 8.61 -1.66
N LYS A 70 -16.42 7.64 -2.57
CA LYS A 70 -16.90 7.82 -3.95
C LYS A 70 -18.40 7.61 -4.04
N LYS A 71 -18.90 6.56 -3.38
CA LYS A 71 -20.32 6.17 -3.44
C LYS A 71 -20.72 5.45 -2.15
N PHE A 72 -21.92 5.73 -1.68
CA PHE A 72 -22.62 4.92 -0.68
C PHE A 72 -23.80 4.24 -1.34
N ILE A 73 -23.94 2.94 -1.10
CA ILE A 73 -25.03 2.10 -1.60
C ILE A 73 -25.77 1.58 -0.38
N ALA A 74 -26.91 2.18 -0.05
CA ALA A 74 -27.65 1.83 1.17
C ALA A 74 -28.23 0.40 1.14
N ALA A 75 -28.50 -0.13 -0.06
CA ALA A 75 -29.07 -1.46 -0.23
C ALA A 75 -28.54 -2.11 -1.51
N ARG A 76 -27.67 -3.12 -1.37
CA ARG A 76 -27.29 -4.07 -2.41
C ARG A 76 -27.75 -5.46 -1.96
N ARG A 77 -28.67 -6.07 -2.71
CA ARG A 77 -29.11 -7.44 -2.43
C ARG A 77 -28.08 -8.44 -2.95
N ASP A 78 -27.64 -9.34 -2.09
CA ASP A 78 -26.84 -10.49 -2.48
C ASP A 78 -27.74 -11.52 -3.18
N VAL A 79 -27.35 -11.91 -4.40
CA VAL A 79 -28.15 -12.82 -5.25
C VAL A 79 -28.21 -14.23 -4.65
N LYS A 80 -27.16 -14.64 -3.93
CA LYS A 80 -27.07 -15.99 -3.36
C LYS A 80 -27.87 -16.15 -2.07
N THR A 81 -27.76 -15.17 -1.18
CA THR A 81 -28.32 -15.25 0.18
C THR A 81 -29.61 -14.45 0.34
N GLY A 82 -29.92 -13.54 -0.59
CA GLY A 82 -31.06 -12.62 -0.48
C GLY A 82 -30.85 -11.47 0.52
N GLU A 83 -29.72 -11.45 1.23
CA GLU A 83 -29.43 -10.44 2.25
C GLU A 83 -29.14 -9.07 1.62
N LEU A 84 -29.58 -8.00 2.30
CA LEU A 84 -29.25 -6.63 1.93
C LEU A 84 -27.94 -6.20 2.60
N TYR A 85 -27.05 -5.62 1.81
CA TYR A 85 -25.79 -5.03 2.25
C TYR A 85 -25.82 -3.52 2.06
N ALA A 86 -25.38 -2.78 3.08
CA ALA A 86 -25.01 -1.38 2.94
C ALA A 86 -23.52 -1.32 2.58
N CYS A 87 -23.17 -0.71 1.45
CA CYS A 87 -21.80 -0.64 0.96
C CYS A 87 -21.28 0.80 0.85
N ALA A 88 -19.99 0.96 1.03
CA ALA A 88 -19.24 2.18 0.73
C ALA A 88 -18.09 1.85 -0.22
N VAL A 89 -18.01 2.61 -1.31
CA VAL A 89 -16.87 2.60 -2.24
C VAL A 89 -15.99 3.79 -1.90
N VAL A 90 -14.74 3.53 -1.58
CA VAL A 90 -13.79 4.51 -1.05
C VAL A 90 -12.56 4.57 -1.93
N SER A 91 -12.22 5.77 -2.41
CA SER A 91 -10.93 6.03 -3.03
C SER A 91 -9.88 6.24 -1.96
N LEU A 92 -8.76 5.53 -2.06
CA LEU A 92 -7.62 5.69 -1.18
C LEU A 92 -6.42 6.23 -1.94
N LYS A 93 -5.70 7.14 -1.30
CA LYS A 93 -4.39 7.61 -1.72
C LYS A 93 -3.44 7.53 -0.53
N THR A 94 -2.54 6.56 -0.59
CA THR A 94 -1.57 6.28 0.45
C THR A 94 -0.19 6.71 0.00
N LYS A 95 0.58 7.29 0.91
CA LYS A 95 2.00 7.62 0.74
C LYS A 95 2.77 6.91 1.85
N ILE A 96 3.83 6.20 1.47
CA ILE A 96 4.74 5.52 2.40
C ILE A 96 6.14 6.08 2.16
N THR A 97 6.79 6.53 3.23
CA THR A 97 8.12 7.12 3.24
C THR A 97 8.98 6.35 4.24
N ALA A 98 9.80 5.44 3.74
CA ALA A 98 10.75 4.69 4.58
C ALA A 98 12.07 5.46 4.77
N SER A 99 12.48 6.22 3.75
CA SER A 99 13.69 7.07 3.80
C SER A 99 13.57 8.27 2.85
N LYS A 100 14.63 9.07 2.73
CA LYS A 100 14.69 10.17 1.75
C LYS A 100 14.57 9.67 0.31
N THR A 101 15.13 8.49 0.01
CA THR A 101 15.20 7.90 -1.33
C THR A 101 14.15 6.80 -1.55
N THR A 102 13.61 6.21 -0.49
CA THR A 102 12.66 5.10 -0.57
C THR A 102 11.26 5.59 -0.21
N ARG A 103 10.45 5.86 -1.26
CA ARG A 103 9.07 6.33 -1.14
C ARG A 103 8.18 5.60 -2.13
N THR A 104 6.94 5.33 -1.73
CA THR A 104 5.94 4.79 -2.65
C THR A 104 4.59 5.47 -2.45
N SER A 105 3.79 5.52 -3.52
CA SER A 105 2.40 5.95 -3.43
C SER A 105 1.49 4.90 -4.02
N ILE A 106 0.47 4.55 -3.25
CA ILE A 106 -0.56 3.58 -3.64
C ILE A 106 -1.84 4.36 -3.85
N LYS A 107 -2.47 4.20 -5.02
CA LYS A 107 -3.82 4.69 -5.28
C LYS A 107 -4.67 3.50 -5.64
N ARG A 108 -5.77 3.30 -4.93
CA ARG A 108 -6.73 2.24 -5.20
C ARG A 108 -8.13 2.63 -4.77
N THR A 109 -9.10 1.82 -5.14
CA THR A 109 -10.48 1.96 -4.68
C THR A 109 -10.84 0.68 -3.94
N ASP A 110 -11.35 0.81 -2.72
CA ASP A 110 -11.77 -0.32 -1.91
C ASP A 110 -13.27 -0.22 -1.67
N GLU A 111 -13.93 -1.37 -1.55
CA GLU A 111 -15.34 -1.47 -1.20
C GLU A 111 -15.47 -2.22 0.11
N ILE A 112 -16.30 -1.69 1.00
CA ILE A 112 -16.74 -2.40 2.19
C ILE A 112 -18.26 -2.46 2.20
N CYS A 113 -18.81 -3.61 2.55
CA CYS A 113 -20.23 -3.89 2.62
C CYS A 113 -20.57 -4.54 3.96
N THR A 114 -21.58 -4.04 4.66
CA THR A 114 -22.09 -4.64 5.90
C THR A 114 -23.51 -5.14 5.68
N GLY A 115 -23.76 -6.42 6.01
CA GLY A 115 -25.07 -7.03 5.94
C GLY A 115 -26.02 -6.41 6.96
N SER A 116 -27.17 -5.91 6.52
CA SER A 116 -28.12 -5.20 7.38
C SER A 116 -28.75 -6.11 8.45
N THR A 117 -28.82 -7.41 8.18
CA THR A 117 -29.45 -8.38 9.10
C THR A 117 -28.40 -9.20 9.85
N SER A 118 -27.40 -9.74 9.16
CA SER A 118 -26.37 -10.58 9.79
C SER A 118 -25.22 -9.81 10.44
N GLY A 119 -25.04 -8.53 10.08
CA GLY A 119 -23.84 -7.76 10.45
C GLY A 119 -22.57 -8.21 9.73
N THR A 120 -22.66 -9.13 8.76
CA THR A 120 -21.49 -9.66 8.05
C THR A 120 -20.77 -8.55 7.29
N ILE A 121 -19.48 -8.38 7.55
CA ILE A 121 -18.64 -7.41 6.84
C ILE A 121 -17.90 -8.11 5.70
N LYS A 122 -18.11 -7.62 4.49
CA LYS A 122 -17.38 -8.01 3.28
C LYS A 122 -16.50 -6.85 2.85
N TYR A 123 -15.20 -7.08 2.78
CA TYR A 123 -14.21 -6.09 2.34
C TYR A 123 -13.55 -6.57 1.05
N VAL A 124 -13.50 -5.72 0.04
CA VAL A 124 -12.88 -5.98 -1.25
C VAL A 124 -11.91 -4.86 -1.57
N ALA A 125 -10.62 -5.17 -1.54
CA ALA A 125 -9.57 -4.23 -1.90
C ALA A 125 -9.41 -4.14 -3.43
N ASN A 126 -9.02 -2.95 -3.88
CA ASN A 126 -8.58 -2.69 -5.25
C ASN A 126 -9.61 -3.07 -6.35
N ILE A 127 -10.86 -2.64 -6.14
CA ILE A 127 -11.90 -2.75 -7.17
C ILE A 127 -11.63 -1.77 -8.32
N ARG A 128 -11.88 -2.24 -9.56
CA ARG A 128 -11.67 -1.47 -10.80
C ARG A 128 -12.88 -0.61 -11.14
#